data_AF-A0A2S2R9C2-F1
#
_entry.id   AF-A0A2S2R9C2-F1
#
_cell.length_a   1.000
_cell.length_b   1.000
_cell.length_c   1.000
_cell.angle_alpha   90.00
_cell.angle_beta   90.00
_cell.angle_gamma   90.00
#
_symmetry.space_group_name_H-M   'P 1'
#
loop_
_entity.id
_entity.type
_entity.pdbx_description
1 polymer ?
#
loop_
_entity_poly.entity_id
_entity_poly.type
_entity_poly.pdbx_seq_one_letter_code
_entity_poly.pdbx_strand_id
1 'polypeptide(L)'
;QTHKPSKCIKRYYHDIGSLIGHNVIRARDAYTDVRQSPHRKKRVVETITFRKLTTADRLVAVTPSQFDRVHPVVHCTRTATMAGSKTVDLSFLQSMMDKIEPGVKIDSYESKLGSKRGDNYTSMLYRIKLFGERGWTKSLIYKCLPENKQTRSKYKSEMLFNNEMTFYVKSYTALMEYQELKRFTDTFNSVPKCYFARSDIIVLEDMRCKGFTMLDRKKGLDFDHCKAILRGLGKFHGLSLSMKVDEPEKFKRCISEAIKEVYYKSENELWYKGYYRRAAENAKKMLESELTEDEKPKYLEKFRKHVNPESFFGDMVELVSPKEPLAVLCHGDCWTNNFLFQYALDGSISEVRRRHVQCRIFIRWVQAVQCIGTSDDAGPLIFLNGIN
;
A
#
# COMPACT_ATOMS: atom_id res chain seq x y z
N GLN A 1 18.55 -36.78 -7.61
CA GLN A 1 18.05 -36.49 -8.97
C GLN A 1 17.43 -35.10 -9.00
N THR A 2 18.10 -34.18 -9.69
CA THR A 2 17.67 -32.87 -10.21
C THR A 2 16.33 -32.27 -9.76
N HIS A 3 16.35 -31.38 -8.77
CA HIS A 3 15.29 -30.37 -8.58
C HIS A 3 15.41 -29.28 -9.66
N LYS A 4 14.69 -29.49 -10.77
CA LYS A 4 14.44 -28.44 -11.76
C LYS A 4 13.51 -27.39 -11.13
N PRO A 5 13.74 -26.08 -11.33
CA PRO A 5 12.81 -25.06 -10.89
C PRO A 5 11.43 -25.34 -11.50
N SER A 6 10.41 -25.35 -10.63
CA SER A 6 9.01 -25.63 -10.98
C SER A 6 8.60 -24.89 -12.26
N LYS A 7 8.01 -25.62 -13.22
CA LYS A 7 7.42 -25.08 -14.45
C LYS A 7 6.48 -23.88 -14.18
N CYS A 8 5.96 -23.73 -12.95
CA CYS A 8 5.16 -22.59 -12.52
C CYS A 8 5.93 -21.26 -12.50
N ILE A 9 7.24 -21.24 -12.16
CA ILE A 9 8.02 -19.98 -12.09
C ILE A 9 8.30 -19.43 -13.50
N LYS A 10 8.56 -20.29 -14.49
CA LYS A 10 8.72 -19.84 -15.89
C LYS A 10 7.39 -19.38 -16.50
N ARG A 11 6.28 -20.04 -16.15
CA ARG A 11 4.93 -19.63 -16.56
C ARG A 11 4.50 -18.32 -15.87
N TYR A 12 4.93 -18.09 -14.63
CA TYR A 12 4.74 -16.86 -13.86
C TYR A 12 5.36 -15.62 -14.52
N TYR A 13 6.63 -15.67 -14.96
CA TYR A 13 7.25 -14.56 -15.69
C TYR A 13 6.67 -14.37 -17.09
N HIS A 14 6.22 -15.45 -17.74
CA HIS A 14 5.55 -15.38 -19.04
C HIS A 14 4.16 -14.74 -18.97
N ASP A 15 3.34 -15.10 -17.98
CA ASP A 15 1.95 -14.64 -17.87
C ASP A 15 1.86 -13.23 -17.28
N ILE A 16 2.74 -12.88 -16.33
CA ILE A 16 2.92 -11.48 -15.88
C ILE A 16 3.55 -10.65 -16.99
N GLY A 17 4.54 -11.19 -17.72
CA GLY A 17 5.12 -10.56 -18.91
C GLY A 17 4.10 -10.33 -20.02
N SER A 18 3.09 -11.19 -20.16
CA SER A 18 1.97 -11.05 -21.09
C SER A 18 0.93 -10.04 -20.61
N LEU A 19 0.52 -10.07 -19.34
CA LEU A 19 -0.47 -9.12 -18.79
C LEU A 19 0.08 -7.68 -18.71
N ILE A 20 1.36 -7.56 -18.35
CA ILE A 20 2.11 -6.31 -18.36
C ILE A 20 2.46 -5.95 -19.79
N GLY A 21 2.87 -6.91 -20.62
CA GLY A 21 3.21 -6.74 -22.03
C GLY A 21 2.04 -6.20 -22.84
N HIS A 22 0.82 -6.72 -22.69
CA HIS A 22 -0.34 -6.22 -23.42
C HIS A 22 -0.71 -4.77 -23.06
N ASN A 23 -0.49 -4.35 -21.82
CA ASN A 23 -0.75 -2.96 -21.38
C ASN A 23 0.42 -2.02 -21.66
N VAL A 24 1.66 -2.52 -21.60
CA VAL A 24 2.89 -1.77 -21.89
C VAL A 24 3.12 -1.65 -23.39
N ILE A 25 2.79 -2.65 -24.20
CA ILE A 25 2.80 -2.57 -25.67
C ILE A 25 1.75 -1.57 -26.13
N ARG A 26 0.53 -1.59 -25.58
CA ARG A 26 -0.50 -0.58 -25.89
C ARG A 26 -0.09 0.85 -25.51
N ALA A 27 0.59 1.02 -24.37
CA ALA A 27 1.12 2.33 -23.96
C ALA A 27 2.35 2.76 -24.79
N ARG A 28 3.22 1.81 -25.15
CA ARG A 28 4.40 2.03 -26.01
C ARG A 28 3.98 2.37 -27.44
N ASP A 29 3.02 1.65 -28.00
CA ASP A 29 2.55 1.87 -29.37
C ASP A 29 1.81 3.22 -29.48
N ALA A 30 0.97 3.57 -28.49
CA ALA A 30 0.38 4.90 -28.38
C ALA A 30 1.42 6.03 -28.26
N TYR A 31 2.53 5.79 -27.54
CA TYR A 31 3.61 6.75 -27.38
C TYR A 31 4.51 6.87 -28.62
N THR A 32 4.74 5.78 -29.34
CA THR A 32 5.58 5.75 -30.56
C THR A 32 4.87 6.44 -31.73
N ASP A 33 3.54 6.29 -31.82
CA ASP A 33 2.71 6.90 -32.87
C ASP A 33 2.58 8.44 -32.70
N VAL A 34 2.51 8.93 -31.46
CA VAL A 34 2.52 10.37 -31.14
C VAL A 34 3.85 11.04 -31.47
N ARG A 35 4.96 10.29 -31.42
CA ARG A 35 6.31 10.82 -31.68
C ARG A 35 6.65 10.86 -33.18
N GLN A 36 5.98 10.08 -34.02
CA GLN A 36 6.35 9.93 -35.44
C GLN A 36 5.53 10.78 -36.42
N SER A 37 4.39 11.38 -36.05
CA SER A 37 3.70 12.32 -36.96
C SER A 37 2.76 13.32 -36.25
N PRO A 38 3.15 14.61 -36.11
CA PRO A 38 2.34 15.64 -35.46
C PRO A 38 1.00 15.98 -36.15
N HIS A 39 0.76 15.49 -37.37
CA HIS A 39 -0.38 15.90 -38.21
C HIS A 39 -1.53 14.88 -38.32
N ARG A 40 -1.48 13.73 -37.64
CA ARG A 40 -2.60 12.77 -37.60
C ARG A 40 -3.43 12.85 -36.30
N LYS A 41 -3.89 14.04 -35.92
CA LYS A 41 -4.78 14.23 -34.76
C LYS A 41 -6.26 13.81 -34.95
N LYS A 42 -6.67 13.33 -36.13
CA LYS A 42 -8.11 13.14 -36.45
C LYS A 42 -8.57 11.73 -36.85
N ARG A 43 -7.77 10.67 -36.66
CA ARG A 43 -8.17 9.33 -37.11
C ARG A 43 -7.93 8.16 -36.14
N VAL A 44 -7.77 8.44 -34.83
CA VAL A 44 -7.61 7.40 -33.78
C VAL A 44 -8.85 7.28 -32.86
N VAL A 45 -9.88 8.10 -33.09
CA VAL A 45 -11.10 8.10 -32.25
C VAL A 45 -12.09 6.99 -32.64
N GLU A 46 -11.93 6.30 -33.77
CA GLU A 46 -12.98 5.41 -34.31
C GLU A 46 -12.63 3.91 -34.39
N THR A 47 -11.54 3.43 -33.78
CA THR A 47 -11.23 1.97 -33.79
C THR A 47 -10.92 1.41 -32.40
N ILE A 48 -11.77 1.76 -31.43
CA ILE A 48 -11.95 0.96 -30.21
C ILE A 48 -13.35 0.34 -30.28
N THR A 49 -13.55 -0.60 -31.20
CA THR A 49 -14.74 -1.46 -31.18
C THR A 49 -14.43 -2.68 -30.33
N PHE A 50 -15.07 -2.77 -29.16
CA PHE A 50 -15.08 -3.95 -28.32
C PHE A 50 -15.60 -5.16 -29.13
N ARG A 51 -14.73 -6.11 -29.50
CA ARG A 51 -15.20 -7.45 -29.85
C ARG A 51 -15.66 -8.15 -28.58
N LYS A 52 -16.97 -8.40 -28.50
CA LYS A 52 -17.64 -9.24 -27.50
C LYS A 52 -16.87 -10.55 -27.32
N LEU A 53 -16.43 -10.83 -26.11
CA LEU A 53 -16.13 -12.21 -25.69
C LEU A 53 -17.45 -12.87 -25.33
N THR A 54 -17.69 -14.01 -25.97
CA THR A 54 -18.90 -14.81 -25.89
C THR A 54 -19.02 -15.54 -24.55
N THR A 55 -20.28 -15.70 -24.16
CA THR A 55 -20.86 -16.47 -23.05
C THR A 55 -20.32 -17.88 -22.86
N ALA A 56 -19.73 -18.13 -21.68
CA ALA A 56 -19.71 -19.37 -20.88
C ALA A 56 -18.75 -19.04 -19.71
N ASP A 57 -19.13 -18.85 -18.45
CA ASP A 57 -20.02 -19.66 -17.62
C ASP A 57 -20.90 -18.78 -16.72
N ARG A 58 -22.14 -19.22 -16.53
CA ARG A 58 -23.08 -18.66 -15.55
C ARG A 58 -22.63 -19.06 -14.15
N LEU A 59 -22.31 -18.09 -13.30
CA LEU A 59 -22.44 -18.24 -11.85
C LEU A 59 -23.33 -17.11 -11.31
N VAL A 60 -24.45 -17.58 -10.77
CA VAL A 60 -25.56 -16.97 -10.05
C VAL A 60 -25.40 -15.49 -9.68
N ALA A 61 -26.30 -14.68 -10.23
CA ALA A 61 -26.50 -13.28 -9.87
C ALA A 61 -26.91 -13.16 -8.39
N VAL A 62 -26.07 -12.49 -7.60
CA VAL A 62 -26.49 -11.87 -6.34
C VAL A 62 -26.83 -10.41 -6.65
N THR A 63 -28.07 -10.03 -6.38
CA THR A 63 -28.61 -8.68 -6.59
C THR A 63 -27.77 -7.62 -5.87
N PRO A 64 -27.32 -6.55 -6.55
CA PRO A 64 -26.63 -5.44 -5.89
C PRO A 64 -27.65 -4.50 -5.23
N SER A 65 -28.06 -4.81 -4.01
CA SER A 65 -28.78 -3.84 -3.17
C SER A 65 -27.78 -2.96 -2.43
N GLN A 66 -27.80 -1.66 -2.75
CA GLN A 66 -27.25 -0.54 -1.98
C GLN A 66 -25.71 -0.47 -1.85
N PHE A 67 -25.06 -0.03 -2.94
CA PHE A 67 -23.75 0.61 -2.84
C PHE A 67 -23.95 2.12 -2.61
N ASP A 68 -23.55 2.63 -1.45
CA ASP A 68 -23.43 4.06 -1.19
C ASP A 68 -22.39 4.68 -2.15
N ARG A 69 -22.87 5.29 -3.24
CA ARG A 69 -22.06 5.97 -4.26
C ARG A 69 -21.83 7.44 -3.92
N VAL A 70 -21.32 7.71 -2.72
CA VAL A 70 -20.78 9.03 -2.37
C VAL A 70 -19.56 8.80 -1.48
N HIS A 71 -18.36 9.00 -2.03
CA HIS A 71 -17.16 9.10 -1.22
C HIS A 71 -17.16 10.49 -0.55
N PRO A 72 -17.30 10.60 0.79
CA PRO A 72 -17.23 11.89 1.44
C PRO A 72 -15.83 12.48 1.30
N VAL A 73 -15.81 13.80 1.12
CA VAL A 73 -14.59 14.61 1.07
C VAL A 73 -13.82 14.43 2.38
N VAL A 74 -12.54 14.04 2.30
CA VAL A 74 -11.68 13.99 3.49
C VAL A 74 -11.54 15.40 4.04
N HIS A 75 -12.12 15.67 5.21
CA HIS A 75 -12.07 16.99 5.82
C HIS A 75 -10.66 17.29 6.34
N CYS A 76 -9.95 18.19 5.65
CA CYS A 76 -8.67 18.75 6.07
C CYS A 76 -8.89 20.16 6.62
N THR A 77 -8.74 20.37 7.93
CA THR A 77 -8.69 21.73 8.49
C THR A 77 -7.26 22.26 8.37
N ARG A 78 -7.00 23.07 7.34
CA ARG A 78 -5.82 23.96 7.30
C ARG A 78 -6.14 25.21 8.11
N THR A 79 -5.34 25.45 9.16
CA THR A 79 -5.21 26.73 9.87
C THR A 79 -6.51 27.41 10.28
N ALA A 80 -7.11 26.93 11.37
CA ALA A 80 -7.71 27.79 12.37
C ALA A 80 -7.22 27.27 13.72
N THR A 81 -6.72 28.16 14.57
CA THR A 81 -6.45 27.92 15.99
C THR A 81 -7.77 27.59 16.69
N MET A 82 -8.31 26.39 16.46
CA MET A 82 -9.11 25.72 17.46
C MET A 82 -8.13 25.31 18.55
N ALA A 83 -8.13 26.02 19.67
CA ALA A 83 -7.58 25.54 20.93
C ALA A 83 -8.42 24.35 21.46
N GLY A 84 -8.67 23.37 20.60
CA GLY A 84 -9.38 22.13 20.88
C GLY A 84 -8.37 21.06 21.27
N SER A 85 -8.73 20.29 22.29
CA SER A 85 -7.86 19.31 22.94
C SER A 85 -7.01 18.48 21.96
N LYS A 86 -5.74 18.22 22.33
CA LYS A 86 -4.87 17.27 21.61
C LYS A 86 -5.38 15.82 21.69
N THR A 87 -6.41 15.56 22.49
CA THR A 87 -6.95 14.23 22.75
C THR A 87 -8.24 14.01 21.98
N VAL A 88 -8.45 12.80 21.48
CA VAL A 88 -9.76 12.38 20.98
C VAL A 88 -10.72 12.28 22.17
N ASP A 89 -11.71 13.16 22.19
CA ASP A 89 -12.79 13.18 23.17
C ASP A 89 -14.17 13.12 22.47
N LEU A 90 -15.24 13.09 23.28
CA LEU A 90 -16.60 12.99 22.75
C LEU A 90 -16.96 14.18 21.85
N SER A 91 -16.48 15.40 22.17
CA SER A 91 -16.75 16.61 21.39
C SER A 91 -16.11 16.55 20.01
N PHE A 92 -14.86 16.07 19.94
CA PHE A 92 -14.15 15.84 18.69
C PHE A 92 -14.88 14.79 17.84
N LEU A 93 -15.26 13.66 18.45
CA LEU A 93 -15.96 12.58 17.76
C LEU A 93 -17.33 13.05 17.24
N GLN A 94 -18.07 13.83 18.03
CA GLN A 94 -19.35 14.42 17.63
C GLN A 94 -19.16 15.35 16.44
N SER A 95 -18.25 16.33 16.54
CA SER A 95 -17.98 17.29 15.47
C SER A 95 -17.55 16.62 14.15
N MET A 96 -16.82 15.51 14.25
CA MET A 96 -16.46 14.71 13.09
C MET A 96 -17.69 14.00 12.50
N MET A 97 -18.51 13.35 13.34
CA MET A 97 -19.70 12.63 12.90
C MET A 97 -20.78 13.54 12.32
N ASP A 98 -20.93 14.77 12.82
CA ASP A 98 -21.87 15.77 12.27
C ASP A 98 -21.66 16.01 10.76
N LYS A 99 -20.42 15.84 10.27
CA LYS A 99 -20.08 15.99 8.85
C LYS A 99 -20.25 14.71 8.04
N ILE A 100 -20.19 13.55 8.70
CA ILE A 100 -20.17 12.22 8.06
C ILE A 100 -21.58 11.65 7.99
N GLU A 101 -22.31 11.71 9.11
CA GLU A 101 -23.69 11.28 9.28
C GLU A 101 -24.44 12.37 10.06
N PRO A 102 -24.87 13.45 9.38
CA PRO A 102 -25.57 14.56 10.01
C PRO A 102 -26.82 14.07 10.77
N GLY A 103 -27.02 14.61 11.98
CA GLY A 103 -28.16 14.26 12.83
C GLY A 103 -27.92 13.08 13.77
N VAL A 104 -26.78 12.39 13.70
CA VAL A 104 -26.38 11.40 14.71
C VAL A 104 -25.85 12.10 15.95
N LYS A 105 -26.44 11.83 17.11
CA LYS A 105 -25.91 12.24 18.40
C LYS A 105 -25.22 11.07 19.09
N ILE A 106 -23.97 11.29 19.49
CA ILE A 106 -23.12 10.33 20.20
C ILE A 106 -23.28 10.58 21.70
N ASP A 107 -23.73 9.57 22.42
CA ASP A 107 -23.91 9.64 23.87
C ASP A 107 -22.63 9.26 24.62
N SER A 108 -21.88 8.29 24.09
CA SER A 108 -20.63 7.81 24.70
C SER A 108 -19.74 7.08 23.70
N TYR A 109 -18.49 6.80 24.10
CA TYR A 109 -17.58 5.97 23.33
C TYR A 109 -16.72 5.08 24.22
N GLU A 110 -16.34 3.93 23.69
CA GLU A 110 -15.30 3.06 24.25
C GLU A 110 -14.04 3.14 23.40
N SER A 111 -12.87 3.19 24.02
CA SER A 111 -11.57 3.09 23.35
C SER A 111 -10.80 1.88 23.85
N LYS A 112 -10.26 1.08 22.92
CA LYS A 112 -9.42 -0.09 23.21
C LYS A 112 -8.22 -0.07 22.28
N LEU A 113 -7.06 -0.54 22.77
CA LEU A 113 -5.89 -0.66 21.91
C LEU A 113 -6.18 -1.64 20.76
N GLY A 114 -5.98 -1.20 19.52
CA GLY A 114 -6.36 -1.94 18.31
C GLY A 114 -5.27 -2.87 17.77
N SER A 115 -4.13 -2.95 18.46
CA SER A 115 -2.98 -3.78 18.08
C SER A 115 -2.34 -4.44 19.29
N LYS A 116 -1.70 -5.60 19.08
CA LYS A 116 -0.88 -6.23 20.12
C LYS A 116 0.44 -5.48 20.28
N ARG A 117 1.11 -5.68 21.42
CA ARG A 117 2.45 -5.12 21.69
C ARG A 117 3.42 -5.57 20.58
N GLY A 118 4.07 -4.61 19.91
CA GLY A 118 5.04 -4.87 18.84
C GLY A 118 4.49 -4.82 17.41
N ASP A 119 3.20 -4.51 17.21
CA ASP A 119 2.61 -4.47 15.85
C ASP A 119 2.60 -3.06 15.21
N ASN A 120 2.92 -1.99 15.95
CA ASN A 120 2.98 -0.62 15.43
C ASN A 120 4.12 0.20 16.06
N TYR A 121 5.25 0.32 15.36
CA TYR A 121 6.44 1.04 15.86
C TYR A 121 6.40 2.55 15.57
N THR A 122 5.62 2.96 14.58
CA THR A 122 5.59 4.34 14.04
C THR A 122 4.35 5.13 14.46
N SER A 123 3.31 4.46 14.96
CA SER A 123 2.05 5.06 15.41
C SER A 123 1.38 4.20 16.48
N MET A 124 0.46 4.80 17.24
CA MET A 124 -0.46 4.09 18.12
C MET A 124 -1.80 3.92 17.41
N LEU A 125 -2.44 2.76 17.60
CA LEU A 125 -3.70 2.43 16.94
C LEU A 125 -4.71 1.98 17.99
N TYR A 126 -5.86 2.64 18.02
CA TYR A 126 -6.99 2.36 18.88
C TYR A 126 -8.22 2.01 18.05
N ARG A 127 -9.04 1.12 18.57
CA ARG A 127 -10.42 0.93 18.13
C ARG A 127 -11.31 1.78 19.00
N ILE A 128 -12.13 2.61 18.38
CA ILE A 128 -13.15 3.40 19.05
C ILE A 128 -14.50 2.84 18.65
N LYS A 129 -15.34 2.51 19.63
CA LYS A 129 -16.74 2.15 19.42
C LYS A 129 -17.61 3.29 19.94
N LEU A 130 -18.37 3.89 19.03
CA LEU A 130 -19.32 4.97 19.32
C LEU A 130 -20.68 4.37 19.64
N PHE A 131 -21.38 4.99 20.59
CA PHE A 131 -22.75 4.68 20.96
C PHE A 131 -23.57 5.97 20.87
N GLY A 132 -24.69 5.91 20.17
CA GLY A 132 -25.60 7.02 20.02
C GLY A 132 -27.06 6.62 20.24
N GLU A 133 -27.94 7.59 20.05
CA GLU A 133 -29.37 7.42 20.31
C GLU A 133 -29.97 6.26 19.49
N ARG A 134 -31.04 5.65 20.02
CA ARG A 134 -31.79 4.55 19.37
C ARG A 134 -30.94 3.32 19.06
N GLY A 135 -29.88 3.08 19.84
CA GLY A 135 -29.00 1.92 19.68
C GLY A 135 -28.03 2.03 18.50
N TRP A 136 -27.87 3.22 17.93
CA TRP A 136 -26.89 3.46 16.88
C TRP A 136 -25.48 3.18 17.40
N THR A 137 -24.69 2.45 16.62
CA THR A 137 -23.28 2.21 16.94
C THR A 137 -22.41 2.29 15.70
N LYS A 138 -21.17 2.75 15.87
CA LYS A 138 -20.16 2.78 14.81
C LYS A 138 -18.79 2.44 15.35
N SER A 139 -18.06 1.60 14.63
CA SER A 139 -16.67 1.26 14.98
C SER A 139 -15.70 1.98 14.05
N LEU A 140 -14.69 2.58 14.64
CA LEU A 140 -13.67 3.39 13.97
C LEU A 140 -12.28 2.94 14.41
N ILE A 141 -11.30 3.18 13.54
CA ILE A 141 -9.89 3.07 13.87
C ILE A 141 -9.30 4.47 14.02
N TYR A 142 -8.75 4.74 15.19
CA TYR A 142 -8.04 5.97 15.50
C TYR A 142 -6.54 5.68 15.54
N LYS A 143 -5.77 6.38 14.70
CA LYS A 143 -4.31 6.38 14.72
C LYS A 143 -3.78 7.71 15.22
N CYS A 144 -2.75 7.66 16.05
CA CYS A 144 -2.03 8.85 16.51
C CYS A 144 -0.54 8.58 16.68
N LEU A 145 0.23 9.65 16.89
CA LEU A 145 1.66 9.53 17.14
C LEU A 145 1.94 8.91 18.52
N PRO A 146 3.02 8.11 18.67
CA PRO A 146 3.45 7.63 19.98
C PRO A 146 3.78 8.79 20.92
N GLU A 147 3.53 8.62 22.23
CA GLU A 147 3.81 9.66 23.22
C GLU A 147 5.32 9.91 23.39
N ASN A 148 6.11 8.83 23.35
CA ASN A 148 7.56 8.89 23.55
C ASN A 148 8.29 9.56 22.37
N LYS A 149 8.79 10.78 22.58
CA LYS A 149 9.48 11.58 21.56
C LYS A 149 10.75 10.90 21.02
N GLN A 150 11.50 10.18 21.85
CA GLN A 150 12.71 9.49 21.41
C GLN A 150 12.38 8.35 20.43
N THR A 151 11.32 7.58 20.72
CA THR A 151 10.79 6.56 19.81
C THR A 151 10.34 7.19 18.50
N ARG A 152 9.61 8.32 18.56
CA ARG A 152 9.18 9.02 17.35
C ARG A 152 10.33 9.46 16.47
N SER A 153 11.35 10.07 17.07
CA SER A 153 12.56 10.53 16.36
C SER A 153 13.32 9.35 15.72
N LYS A 154 13.54 8.27 16.49
CA LYS A 154 14.23 7.05 16.01
C LYS A 154 13.55 6.43 14.78
N TYR A 155 12.22 6.38 14.79
CA TYR A 155 11.43 5.79 13.70
C TYR A 155 10.91 6.81 12.68
N LYS A 156 11.32 8.09 12.76
CA LYS A 156 10.83 9.19 11.92
C LYS A 156 9.29 9.23 11.83
N SER A 157 8.63 8.97 12.97
CA SER A 157 7.18 8.73 13.05
C SER A 157 6.37 9.91 12.52
N GLU A 158 6.76 11.15 12.83
CA GLU A 158 6.07 12.35 12.32
C GLU A 158 6.08 12.42 10.79
N MET A 159 7.21 12.10 10.15
CA MET A 159 7.32 12.15 8.68
C MET A 159 6.49 11.07 8.01
N LEU A 160 6.48 9.85 8.58
CA LEU A 160 5.69 8.73 8.06
C LEU A 160 4.20 8.94 8.26
N PHE A 161 3.81 9.46 9.42
CA PHE A 161 2.43 9.82 9.71
C PHE A 161 1.94 10.93 8.77
N ASN A 162 2.78 11.92 8.50
CA ASN A 162 2.49 12.98 7.53
C ASN A 162 2.34 12.44 6.09
N ASN A 163 3.14 11.44 5.69
CA ASN A 163 2.95 10.75 4.41
C ASN A 163 1.60 10.01 4.36
N GLU A 164 1.21 9.30 5.43
CA GLU A 164 -0.08 8.59 5.47
C GLU A 164 -1.26 9.59 5.41
N MET A 165 -1.20 10.69 6.17
CA MET A 165 -2.19 11.77 6.07
C MET A 165 -2.24 12.37 4.66
N THR A 166 -1.08 12.68 4.09
CA THR A 166 -0.96 13.26 2.75
C THR A 166 -1.51 12.31 1.68
N PHE A 167 -1.28 11.01 1.84
CA PHE A 167 -1.86 10.00 0.98
C PHE A 167 -3.39 10.08 1.01
N TYR A 168 -4.03 10.03 2.18
CA TYR A 168 -5.49 10.07 2.27
C TYR A 168 -6.08 11.40 1.78
N VAL A 169 -5.48 12.53 2.15
CA VAL A 169 -6.03 13.87 1.85
C VAL A 169 -5.80 14.28 0.39
N LYS A 170 -4.62 13.98 -0.17
CA LYS A 170 -4.22 14.44 -1.50
C LYS A 170 -4.14 13.32 -2.53
N SER A 171 -3.28 12.33 -2.30
CA SER A 171 -2.93 11.37 -3.34
C SER A 171 -4.11 10.45 -3.67
N TYR A 172 -4.76 9.88 -2.67
CA TYR A 172 -5.89 8.99 -2.83
C TYR A 172 -7.10 9.72 -3.41
N THR A 173 -7.43 10.90 -2.89
CA THR A 173 -8.49 11.76 -3.44
C THR A 173 -8.28 12.03 -4.93
N ALA A 174 -7.08 12.45 -5.32
CA ALA A 174 -6.79 12.75 -6.72
C ALA A 174 -6.86 11.52 -7.63
N LEU A 175 -6.43 10.35 -7.13
CA LEU A 175 -6.55 9.07 -7.85
C LEU A 175 -8.00 8.63 -8.01
N MET A 176 -8.85 8.84 -7.00
CA MET A 176 -10.28 8.51 -7.07
C MET A 176 -11.02 9.43 -8.03
N GLU A 177 -10.78 10.74 -7.97
CA GLU A 177 -11.33 11.71 -8.94
C GLU A 177 -10.93 11.36 -10.38
N TYR A 178 -9.65 11.03 -10.59
CA TYR A 178 -9.15 10.61 -11.90
C TYR A 178 -9.82 9.32 -12.38
N GLN A 179 -9.97 8.33 -11.50
CA GLN A 179 -10.64 7.06 -11.79
C GLN A 179 -12.12 7.25 -12.16
N GLU A 180 -12.82 8.12 -11.44
CA GLU A 180 -14.22 8.48 -11.73
C GLU A 180 -14.35 9.19 -13.08
N LEU A 181 -13.50 10.18 -13.33
CA LEU A 181 -13.46 10.92 -14.61
C LEU A 181 -13.23 9.99 -15.80
N LYS A 182 -12.33 9.00 -15.65
CA LYS A 182 -12.00 8.02 -16.70
C LYS A 182 -12.99 6.86 -16.77
N ARG A 183 -13.94 6.77 -15.84
CA ARG A 183 -15.01 5.76 -15.80
C ARG A 183 -14.47 4.34 -15.89
N PHE A 184 -13.39 4.05 -15.17
CA PHE A 184 -12.83 2.70 -15.14
C PHE A 184 -13.84 1.69 -14.60
N THR A 185 -13.95 0.56 -15.28
CA THR A 185 -14.86 -0.53 -14.89
C THR A 185 -14.28 -1.38 -13.77
N ASP A 186 -12.95 -1.54 -13.75
CA ASP A 186 -12.22 -2.22 -12.68
C ASP A 186 -11.47 -1.20 -11.82
N THR A 187 -12.10 -0.76 -10.73
CA THR A 187 -11.62 0.34 -9.90
C THR A 187 -10.71 -0.14 -8.77
N PHE A 188 -9.71 0.67 -8.45
CA PHE A 188 -8.94 0.57 -7.22
C PHE A 188 -9.78 1.13 -6.06
N ASN A 189 -10.11 0.28 -5.09
CA ASN A 189 -10.78 0.67 -3.85
C ASN A 189 -10.23 -0.16 -2.67
N SER A 190 -8.94 -0.48 -2.64
CA SER A 190 -8.37 -1.39 -1.63
C SER A 190 -7.83 -0.68 -0.38
N VAL A 191 -8.39 0.46 0.01
CA VAL A 191 -8.04 1.17 1.25
C VAL A 191 -9.28 1.42 2.13
N PRO A 192 -9.14 1.48 3.46
CA PRO A 192 -10.20 1.90 4.36
C PRO A 192 -10.65 3.32 4.04
N LYS A 193 -11.94 3.58 4.23
CA LYS A 193 -12.46 4.94 4.18
C LYS A 193 -11.78 5.78 5.26
N CYS A 194 -11.23 6.93 4.88
CA CYS A 194 -10.68 7.91 5.81
C CYS A 194 -11.76 8.96 6.11
N TYR A 195 -12.09 9.10 7.38
CA TYR A 195 -13.09 10.05 7.86
C TYR A 195 -12.47 11.38 8.25
N PHE A 196 -11.26 11.34 8.80
CA PHE A 196 -10.54 12.53 9.23
C PHE A 196 -9.03 12.28 9.21
N ALA A 197 -8.25 13.28 8.80
CA ALA A 197 -6.79 13.20 8.86
C ALA A 197 -6.16 14.58 9.11
N ARG A 198 -5.23 14.62 10.07
CA ARG A 198 -4.38 15.74 10.48
C ARG A 198 -2.96 15.21 10.71
N SER A 199 -1.98 16.09 10.92
CA SER A 199 -0.57 15.74 11.13
C SER A 199 -0.26 14.81 12.32
N ASP A 200 -1.22 14.59 13.21
CA ASP A 200 -1.08 13.82 14.46
C ASP A 200 -2.24 12.83 14.70
N ILE A 201 -3.31 12.89 13.90
CA ILE A 201 -4.52 12.09 14.04
C ILE A 201 -5.01 11.61 12.67
N ILE A 202 -5.32 10.32 12.55
CA ILE A 202 -6.05 9.76 11.40
C ILE A 202 -7.17 8.89 11.93
N VAL A 203 -8.40 9.11 11.44
CA VAL A 203 -9.58 8.32 11.75
C VAL A 203 -10.04 7.59 10.50
N LEU A 204 -10.10 6.27 10.59
CA LEU A 204 -10.42 5.35 9.49
C LEU A 204 -11.63 4.48 9.85
N GLU A 205 -12.24 3.90 8.83
CA GLU A 205 -13.23 2.84 8.97
C GLU A 205 -12.65 1.57 9.60
N ASP A 206 -13.39 0.96 10.53
CA ASP A 206 -13.03 -0.34 11.10
C ASP A 206 -13.48 -1.48 10.16
N MET A 207 -12.53 -1.93 9.36
CA MET A 207 -12.75 -3.02 8.40
C MET A 207 -13.12 -4.35 9.06
N ARG A 208 -12.82 -4.58 10.36
CA ARG A 208 -13.20 -5.85 11.01
C ARG A 208 -14.72 -6.00 11.11
N CYS A 209 -15.45 -4.90 11.25
CA CYS A 209 -16.92 -4.91 11.26
C CYS A 209 -17.51 -5.31 9.90
N LYS A 210 -16.70 -5.27 8.83
CA LYS A 210 -17.06 -5.74 7.49
C LYS A 210 -16.60 -7.17 7.21
N GLY A 211 -16.22 -7.93 8.24
CA GLY A 211 -15.75 -9.31 8.09
C GLY A 211 -14.31 -9.45 7.58
N PHE A 212 -13.54 -8.36 7.51
CA PHE A 212 -12.14 -8.45 7.16
C PHE A 212 -11.29 -8.98 8.31
N THR A 213 -10.36 -9.85 7.99
CA THR A 213 -9.44 -10.48 8.94
C THR A 213 -7.99 -10.27 8.50
N MET A 214 -7.08 -10.43 9.45
CA MET A 214 -5.65 -10.30 9.23
C MET A 214 -5.02 -11.68 9.36
N LEU A 215 -4.12 -12.03 8.44
CA LEU A 215 -3.37 -13.27 8.53
C LEU A 215 -2.27 -13.22 9.59
N ASP A 216 -1.91 -14.39 10.09
CA ASP A 216 -0.81 -14.54 11.03
C ASP A 216 0.52 -14.37 10.30
N ARG A 217 1.26 -13.30 10.63
CA ARG A 217 2.58 -13.02 10.03
C ARG A 217 3.60 -14.15 10.21
N LYS A 218 3.43 -15.03 11.21
CA LYS A 218 4.32 -16.16 11.45
C LYS A 218 4.07 -17.33 10.49
N LYS A 219 2.86 -17.40 9.92
CA LYS A 219 2.45 -18.39 8.91
C LYS A 219 2.54 -17.87 7.47
N GLY A 220 3.13 -16.69 7.29
CA GLY A 220 3.25 -16.07 5.98
C GLY A 220 1.94 -15.94 5.18
N LEU A 221 2.10 -15.86 3.86
CA LEU A 221 1.03 -15.82 2.86
C LEU A 221 1.11 -17.05 1.97
N ASP A 222 -0.02 -17.68 1.67
CA ASP A 222 -0.07 -18.66 0.58
C ASP A 222 -0.08 -17.96 -0.80
N PHE A 223 0.07 -18.76 -1.85
CA PHE A 223 0.05 -18.29 -3.23
C PHE A 223 -1.16 -17.42 -3.60
N ASP A 224 -2.37 -17.79 -3.16
CA ASP A 224 -3.60 -17.09 -3.52
C ASP A 224 -3.70 -15.72 -2.85
N HIS A 225 -3.26 -15.61 -1.60
CA HIS A 225 -3.15 -14.33 -0.91
C HIS A 225 -2.10 -13.42 -1.57
N CYS A 226 -0.94 -13.95 -1.92
CA CYS A 226 0.08 -13.21 -2.67
C CYS A 226 -0.48 -12.71 -4.01
N LYS A 227 -1.18 -13.57 -4.76
CA LYS A 227 -1.81 -13.22 -6.03
C LYS A 227 -2.85 -12.12 -5.88
N ALA A 228 -3.69 -12.18 -4.84
CA ALA A 228 -4.69 -11.17 -4.56
C ALA A 228 -4.06 -9.81 -4.20
N ILE A 229 -3.01 -9.80 -3.37
CA ILE A 229 -2.23 -8.58 -3.05
C ILE A 229 -1.59 -8.00 -4.31
N LEU A 230 -0.92 -8.82 -5.12
CA LEU A 230 -0.23 -8.37 -6.33
C LEU A 230 -1.21 -7.80 -7.36
N ARG A 231 -2.42 -8.37 -7.48
CA ARG A 231 -3.49 -7.79 -8.31
C ARG A 231 -3.87 -6.39 -7.81
N GLY A 232 -4.07 -6.22 -6.50
CA GLY A 232 -4.37 -4.91 -5.91
C GLY A 232 -3.25 -3.90 -6.08
N LEU A 233 -1.98 -4.31 -5.93
CA LEU A 233 -0.81 -3.47 -6.21
C LEU A 233 -0.71 -3.11 -7.69
N GLY A 234 -0.97 -4.06 -8.58
CA GLY A 234 -1.00 -3.83 -10.02
C GLY A 234 -2.02 -2.75 -10.42
N LYS A 235 -3.25 -2.80 -9.87
CA LYS A 235 -4.26 -1.76 -10.07
C LYS A 235 -3.79 -0.41 -9.53
N PHE A 236 -3.22 -0.39 -8.33
CA PHE A 236 -2.75 0.85 -7.70
C PHE A 236 -1.61 1.51 -8.50
N HIS A 237 -0.62 0.73 -8.93
CA HIS A 237 0.48 1.20 -9.76
C HIS A 237 0.02 1.64 -11.15
N GLY A 238 -0.88 0.86 -11.76
CA GLY A 238 -1.48 1.19 -13.05
C GLY A 238 -2.23 2.52 -13.00
N LEU A 239 -3.10 2.71 -12.01
CA LEU A 239 -3.86 3.95 -11.81
C LEU A 239 -2.94 5.15 -11.62
N SER A 240 -1.90 5.00 -10.79
CA SER A 240 -0.88 6.02 -10.57
C SER A 240 -0.13 6.39 -11.85
N LEU A 241 0.28 5.39 -12.64
CA LEU A 241 0.98 5.62 -13.91
C LEU A 241 0.06 6.27 -14.96
N SER A 242 -1.19 5.82 -15.06
CA SER A 242 -2.17 6.41 -15.98
C SER A 242 -2.42 7.88 -15.67
N MET A 243 -2.60 8.23 -14.38
CA MET A 243 -2.73 9.62 -13.95
C MET A 243 -1.48 10.44 -14.27
N LYS A 244 -0.28 9.87 -14.12
CA LYS A 244 0.97 10.54 -14.47
C LYS A 244 1.06 10.92 -15.94
N VAL A 245 0.60 10.04 -16.83
CA VAL A 245 0.60 10.25 -18.27
C VAL A 245 -0.47 11.28 -18.68
N ASP A 246 -1.68 11.13 -18.14
CA ASP A 246 -2.82 11.95 -18.55
C ASP A 246 -2.86 13.33 -17.88
N GLU A 247 -2.43 13.42 -16.61
CA GLU A 247 -2.50 14.61 -15.77
C GLU A 247 -1.17 14.86 -15.02
N PRO A 248 -0.04 15.04 -15.73
CA PRO A 248 1.30 15.08 -15.14
C PRO A 248 1.47 16.16 -14.05
N GLU A 249 0.84 17.32 -14.22
CA GLU A 249 0.91 18.41 -13.25
C GLU A 249 0.12 18.09 -11.96
N LYS A 250 -1.05 17.45 -12.09
CA LYS A 250 -1.83 17.02 -10.92
C LYS A 250 -1.10 15.88 -10.20
N PHE A 251 -0.51 14.95 -10.96
CA PHE A 251 0.33 13.88 -10.42
C PHE A 251 1.51 14.45 -9.64
N LYS A 252 2.25 15.40 -10.22
CA LYS A 252 3.39 16.05 -9.58
C LYS A 252 2.98 16.67 -8.23
N ARG A 253 1.94 17.49 -8.21
CA ARG A 253 1.49 18.20 -6.98
C ARG A 253 0.88 17.29 -5.92
N CYS A 254 0.10 16.27 -6.32
CA CYS A 254 -0.64 15.42 -5.39
C CYS A 254 0.11 14.15 -4.98
N ILE A 255 1.16 13.77 -5.72
CA ILE A 255 1.88 12.51 -5.52
C ILE A 255 3.39 12.78 -5.40
N SER A 256 4.10 13.12 -6.49
CA SER A 256 5.57 13.21 -6.51
C SER A 256 6.15 14.21 -5.50
N GLU A 257 5.56 15.39 -5.40
CA GLU A 257 6.02 16.43 -4.47
C GLU A 257 5.43 16.26 -3.08
N ALA A 258 4.33 15.52 -2.96
CA ALA A 258 3.56 15.39 -1.73
C ALA A 258 4.07 14.26 -0.83
N ILE A 259 4.42 13.10 -1.40
CA ILE A 259 4.92 11.93 -0.68
C ILE A 259 6.44 11.89 -0.74
N LYS A 260 7.10 11.67 0.40
CA LYS A 260 8.58 11.71 0.50
C LYS A 260 9.16 10.38 0.96
N GLU A 261 10.34 10.00 0.44
CA GLU A 261 11.16 8.97 1.11
C GLU A 261 11.58 9.47 2.50
N VAL A 262 11.58 8.59 3.50
CA VAL A 262 11.85 8.99 4.88
C VAL A 262 13.13 8.35 5.44
N TYR A 263 13.47 7.13 5.02
CA TYR A 263 14.56 6.36 5.59
C TYR A 263 15.83 6.46 4.75
N TYR A 264 15.76 6.03 3.50
CA TYR A 264 16.92 5.91 2.62
C TYR A 264 17.12 7.21 1.86
N LYS A 265 17.70 8.17 2.57
CA LYS A 265 18.18 9.43 2.03
C LYS A 265 19.61 9.60 2.49
N SER A 266 20.48 10.14 1.65
CA SER A 266 21.90 10.28 1.96
C SER A 266 22.14 11.01 3.28
N GLU A 267 21.31 12.00 3.65
CA GLU A 267 21.43 12.73 4.92
C GLU A 267 21.14 11.87 6.16
N ASN A 268 20.45 10.74 5.99
CA ASN A 268 20.14 9.81 7.08
C ASN A 268 21.19 8.69 7.26
N GLU A 269 22.21 8.60 6.40
CA GLU A 269 23.18 7.48 6.44
C GLU A 269 23.80 7.35 7.83
N LEU A 270 24.40 8.42 8.34
CA LEU A 270 25.09 8.42 9.64
C LEU A 270 24.18 7.97 10.78
N TRP A 271 22.89 8.34 10.72
CA TRP A 271 21.91 7.97 11.73
C TRP A 271 21.62 6.46 11.74
N TYR A 272 21.53 5.83 10.56
CA TYR A 272 21.15 4.42 10.45
C TYR A 272 22.31 3.45 10.23
N LYS A 273 23.52 3.94 9.93
CA LYS A 273 24.70 3.11 9.64
C LYS A 273 24.98 2.08 10.73
N GLY A 274 24.94 2.51 12.00
CA GLY A 274 25.15 1.62 13.15
C GLY A 274 24.05 0.56 13.29
N TYR A 275 22.79 0.94 13.07
CA TYR A 275 21.65 0.03 13.10
C TYR A 275 21.78 -1.05 12.01
N TYR A 276 22.01 -0.64 10.76
CA TYR A 276 22.12 -1.58 9.65
C TYR A 276 23.37 -2.45 9.73
N ARG A 277 24.50 -1.93 10.21
CA ARG A 277 25.68 -2.75 10.49
C ARG A 277 25.36 -3.88 11.46
N ARG A 278 24.69 -3.57 12.58
CA ARG A 278 24.31 -4.58 13.57
C ARG A 278 23.30 -5.59 13.01
N ALA A 279 22.32 -5.12 12.26
CA ALA A 279 21.33 -5.99 11.62
C ALA A 279 21.99 -6.93 10.59
N ALA A 280 22.91 -6.42 9.77
CA ALA A 280 23.68 -7.18 8.80
C ALA A 280 24.54 -8.25 9.49
N GLU A 281 25.27 -7.90 10.56
CA GLU A 281 26.08 -8.89 11.30
C GLU A 281 25.23 -9.99 11.94
N ASN A 282 24.07 -9.65 12.50
CA ASN A 282 23.15 -10.67 13.02
C ASN A 282 22.64 -11.60 11.91
N ALA A 283 22.28 -11.04 10.75
CA ALA A 283 21.81 -11.81 9.61
C ALA A 283 22.91 -12.71 9.02
N LYS A 284 24.16 -12.22 8.95
CA LYS A 284 25.32 -13.03 8.53
C LYS A 284 25.50 -14.25 9.43
N LYS A 285 25.50 -14.05 10.75
CA LYS A 285 25.65 -15.14 11.73
C LYS A 285 24.56 -16.20 11.62
N MET A 286 23.32 -15.76 11.42
CA MET A 286 22.19 -16.65 11.22
C MET A 286 22.33 -17.44 9.90
N LEU A 287 22.68 -16.78 8.79
CA LEU A 287 22.90 -17.50 7.53
C LEU A 287 24.08 -18.46 7.61
N GLU A 288 25.14 -18.10 8.34
CA GLU A 288 26.30 -18.97 8.58
C GLU A 288 25.94 -20.24 9.36
N SER A 289 24.97 -20.17 10.28
CA SER A 289 24.52 -21.32 11.07
C SER A 289 23.52 -22.21 10.34
N GLU A 290 22.69 -21.63 9.46
CA GLU A 290 21.62 -22.37 8.78
C GLU A 290 22.06 -22.98 7.43
N LEU A 291 23.02 -22.38 6.73
CA LEU A 291 23.45 -22.84 5.41
C LEU A 291 24.51 -23.94 5.50
N THR A 292 24.41 -24.93 4.61
CA THR A 292 25.46 -25.94 4.41
C THR A 292 26.70 -25.33 3.75
N GLU A 293 27.87 -25.98 3.87
CA GLU A 293 29.12 -25.48 3.27
C GLU A 293 29.02 -25.28 1.75
N ASP A 294 28.29 -26.14 1.04
CA ASP A 294 28.07 -26.02 -0.40
C ASP A 294 27.15 -24.84 -0.78
N GLU A 295 26.27 -24.42 0.14
CA GLU A 295 25.33 -23.31 -0.07
C GLU A 295 25.95 -21.94 0.25
N LYS A 296 26.92 -21.89 1.17
CA LYS A 296 27.56 -20.65 1.62
C LYS A 296 28.15 -19.82 0.46
N PRO A 297 28.92 -20.37 -0.48
CA PRO A 297 29.42 -19.60 -1.63
C PRO A 297 28.28 -19.02 -2.50
N LYS A 298 27.14 -19.71 -2.58
CA LYS A 298 26.02 -19.32 -3.44
C LYS A 298 25.17 -18.22 -2.82
N TYR A 299 24.94 -18.26 -1.50
CA TYR A 299 24.01 -17.37 -0.81
C TYR A 299 24.70 -16.42 0.17
N LEU A 300 25.53 -16.95 1.07
CA LEU A 300 26.18 -16.16 2.12
C LEU A 300 27.17 -15.15 1.55
N GLU A 301 27.97 -15.54 0.55
CA GLU A 301 28.97 -14.62 -0.02
C GLU A 301 28.31 -13.47 -0.80
N LYS A 302 27.23 -13.78 -1.55
CA LYS A 302 26.41 -12.74 -2.18
C LYS A 302 25.77 -11.81 -1.16
N PHE A 303 25.28 -12.37 -0.05
CA PHE A 303 24.72 -11.60 1.04
C PHE A 303 25.77 -10.66 1.65
N ARG A 304 26.96 -11.17 1.99
CA ARG A 304 28.07 -10.37 2.54
C ARG A 304 28.45 -9.20 1.64
N LYS A 305 28.53 -9.43 0.33
CA LYS A 305 28.78 -8.37 -0.64
C LYS A 305 27.67 -7.32 -0.65
N HIS A 306 26.41 -7.74 -0.59
CA HIS A 306 25.26 -6.84 -0.59
C HIS A 306 25.17 -5.99 0.67
N VAL A 307 25.40 -6.58 1.85
CA VAL A 307 25.32 -5.87 3.14
C VAL A 307 26.64 -5.18 3.54
N ASN A 308 27.47 -4.83 2.56
CA ASN A 308 28.72 -4.11 2.79
C ASN A 308 28.41 -2.76 3.50
N PRO A 309 28.93 -2.50 4.71
CA PRO A 309 28.62 -1.29 5.47
C PRO A 309 28.98 0.04 4.79
N GLU A 310 29.84 0.00 3.77
CA GLU A 310 30.27 1.18 3.00
C GLU A 310 29.34 1.50 1.83
N SER A 311 28.84 0.48 1.11
CA SER A 311 27.99 0.68 -0.07
C SER A 311 26.50 0.51 0.23
N PHE A 312 26.12 -0.34 1.19
CA PHE A 312 24.75 -0.80 1.39
C PHE A 312 23.74 0.35 1.48
N PHE A 313 24.06 1.39 2.25
CA PHE A 313 23.13 2.49 2.40
C PHE A 313 22.96 3.30 1.11
N GLY A 314 24.05 3.53 0.36
CA GLY A 314 24.00 4.15 -0.96
C GLY A 314 23.21 3.33 -1.97
N ASP A 315 23.43 2.01 -1.99
CA ASP A 315 22.69 1.06 -2.83
C ASP A 315 21.18 1.11 -2.54
N MET A 316 20.82 1.19 -1.24
CA MET A 316 19.42 1.34 -0.83
C MET A 316 18.81 2.67 -1.24
N VAL A 317 19.54 3.78 -1.10
CA VAL A 317 19.12 5.11 -1.60
C VAL A 317 18.86 5.07 -3.10
N GLU A 318 19.72 4.41 -3.88
CA GLU A 318 19.55 4.29 -5.33
C GLU A 318 18.33 3.41 -5.69
N LEU A 319 18.15 2.28 -4.99
CA LEU A 319 17.00 1.37 -5.14
C LEU A 319 15.67 2.08 -4.90
N VAL A 320 15.64 2.95 -3.90
CA VAL A 320 14.51 3.80 -3.60
C VAL A 320 14.66 5.19 -4.20
N SER A 321 15.33 5.35 -5.33
CA SER A 321 15.23 6.59 -6.10
C SER A 321 14.18 6.41 -7.21
N PRO A 322 13.26 7.36 -7.42
CA PRO A 322 12.35 7.31 -8.55
C PRO A 322 13.13 7.23 -9.87
N LYS A 323 12.96 6.14 -10.63
CA LYS A 323 13.54 5.98 -11.97
C LYS A 323 12.46 6.21 -13.03
N GLU A 324 12.54 7.36 -13.68
CA GLU A 324 11.64 7.79 -14.75
C GLU A 324 11.88 6.99 -16.05
N PRO A 325 10.85 6.82 -16.92
CA PRO A 325 9.49 7.36 -16.81
C PRO A 325 8.53 6.53 -15.95
N LEU A 326 8.97 5.34 -15.50
CA LEU A 326 8.09 4.32 -14.92
C LEU A 326 7.94 4.40 -13.38
N ALA A 327 8.43 5.46 -12.75
CA ALA A 327 8.21 5.69 -11.32
C ALA A 327 6.72 5.95 -11.03
N VAL A 328 6.18 5.24 -10.04
CA VAL A 328 4.76 5.28 -9.65
C VAL A 328 4.63 5.39 -8.13
N LEU A 329 3.44 5.78 -7.66
CA LEU A 329 3.11 5.69 -6.25
C LEU A 329 3.05 4.22 -5.83
N CYS A 330 3.87 3.86 -4.84
CA CYS A 330 4.03 2.55 -4.27
C CYS A 330 3.45 2.50 -2.85
N HIS A 331 3.03 1.31 -2.42
CA HIS A 331 2.51 1.13 -1.06
C HIS A 331 3.54 1.38 0.05
N GLY A 332 4.82 1.12 -0.21
CA GLY A 332 5.97 1.34 0.67
C GLY A 332 6.20 0.39 1.84
N ASP A 333 5.21 -0.43 2.23
CA ASP A 333 5.35 -1.40 3.33
C ASP A 333 4.44 -2.62 3.13
N CYS A 334 4.80 -3.54 2.23
CA CYS A 334 3.94 -4.66 1.83
C CYS A 334 4.09 -5.92 2.71
N TRP A 335 4.02 -5.74 4.03
CA TRP A 335 4.06 -6.86 4.98
C TRP A 335 2.67 -7.44 5.26
N THR A 336 2.59 -8.73 5.62
CA THR A 336 1.35 -9.50 5.88
C THR A 336 0.36 -8.77 6.79
N ASN A 337 0.85 -8.12 7.85
CA ASN A 337 0.01 -7.40 8.82
C ASN A 337 -0.57 -6.06 8.30
N ASN A 338 -0.16 -5.61 7.10
CA ASN A 338 -0.72 -4.43 6.46
C ASN A 338 -1.84 -4.76 5.47
N PHE A 339 -2.13 -6.04 5.23
CA PHE A 339 -3.24 -6.49 4.42
C PHE A 339 -4.34 -7.13 5.26
N LEU A 340 -5.57 -6.87 4.85
CA LEU A 340 -6.79 -7.41 5.42
C LEU A 340 -7.54 -8.14 4.31
N PHE A 341 -8.03 -9.33 4.62
CA PHE A 341 -8.70 -10.22 3.69
C PHE A 341 -10.13 -10.47 4.13
N GLN A 342 -11.04 -10.47 3.18
CA GLN A 342 -12.39 -10.97 3.35
C GLN A 342 -12.54 -12.23 2.51
N TYR A 343 -13.32 -13.18 3.00
CA TYR A 343 -13.52 -14.48 2.38
C TYR A 343 -15.00 -14.69 2.05
N ALA A 344 -15.27 -15.33 0.92
CA ALA A 344 -16.59 -15.84 0.59
C ALA A 344 -16.92 -17.09 1.43
N LEU A 345 -18.18 -17.55 1.36
CA LEU A 345 -18.65 -18.71 2.11
C LEU A 345 -17.89 -20.01 1.76
N ASP A 346 -17.34 -20.10 0.55
CA ASP A 346 -16.53 -21.23 0.09
C ASP A 346 -15.05 -21.15 0.53
N GLY A 347 -14.67 -20.11 1.29
CA GLY A 347 -13.31 -19.87 1.75
C GLY A 347 -12.40 -19.17 0.74
N SER A 348 -12.87 -18.86 -0.47
CA SER A 348 -12.09 -18.10 -1.45
C SER A 348 -11.96 -16.63 -1.05
N ILE A 349 -10.86 -15.97 -1.46
CA ILE A 349 -10.62 -14.55 -1.17
C ILE A 349 -11.60 -13.71 -1.99
N SER A 350 -12.53 -13.02 -1.32
CA SER A 350 -13.48 -12.11 -1.96
C SER A 350 -12.87 -10.72 -2.18
N GLU A 351 -12.13 -10.20 -1.18
CA GLU A 351 -11.59 -8.84 -1.22
C GLU A 351 -10.31 -8.68 -0.40
N VAL A 352 -9.42 -7.77 -0.83
CA VAL A 352 -8.20 -7.37 -0.09
C VAL A 352 -8.19 -5.86 0.13
N ARG A 353 -7.96 -5.45 1.39
CA ARG A 353 -7.88 -4.05 1.84
C ARG A 353 -6.57 -3.80 2.59
N ARG A 354 -6.04 -2.57 2.54
CA ARG A 354 -4.76 -2.20 3.16
C ARG A 354 -4.95 -1.43 4.47
N ARG A 355 -4.47 -1.96 5.59
CA ARG A 355 -4.69 -1.38 6.93
C ARG A 355 -3.79 -0.18 7.25
N HIS A 356 -2.56 -0.19 6.74
CA HIS A 356 -1.58 0.87 6.93
C HIS A 356 -1.02 1.24 5.58
N VAL A 357 -1.12 2.50 5.21
CA VAL A 357 -0.65 2.98 3.90
C VAL A 357 0.58 3.85 4.13
N GLN A 358 1.73 3.21 4.28
CA GLN A 358 3.02 3.90 4.39
C GLN A 358 3.59 4.16 2.99
N CYS A 359 2.84 4.94 2.19
CA CYS A 359 3.13 5.17 0.79
C CYS A 359 4.55 5.72 0.56
N ARG A 360 5.16 5.26 -0.53
CA ARG A 360 6.51 5.57 -1.01
C ARG A 360 6.47 5.70 -2.54
N ILE A 361 7.47 6.28 -3.20
CA ILE A 361 7.45 6.41 -4.67
C ILE A 361 8.71 5.77 -5.25
N PHE A 362 8.70 4.47 -5.54
CA PHE A 362 9.87 3.74 -6.06
C PHE A 362 9.50 2.74 -7.16
N ILE A 363 10.46 1.92 -7.59
CA ILE A 363 10.30 0.99 -8.71
C ILE A 363 9.49 -0.26 -8.32
N ARG A 364 8.72 -0.71 -9.32
CA ARG A 364 7.81 -1.86 -9.42
C ARG A 364 8.21 -3.17 -8.72
N TRP A 365 9.50 -3.50 -8.62
CA TRP A 365 9.98 -4.83 -8.23
C TRP A 365 10.19 -5.02 -6.72
N VAL A 366 10.64 -3.98 -6.01
CA VAL A 366 10.91 -4.06 -4.56
C VAL A 366 9.64 -4.44 -3.78
N GLN A 367 8.48 -3.96 -4.22
CA GLN A 367 7.20 -4.26 -3.58
C GLN A 367 6.72 -5.69 -3.83
N ALA A 368 6.89 -6.19 -5.05
CA ALA A 368 6.53 -7.57 -5.38
C ALA A 368 7.42 -8.55 -4.60
N VAL A 369 8.72 -8.24 -4.48
CA VAL A 369 9.68 -9.03 -3.68
C VAL A 369 9.33 -8.98 -2.19
N GLN A 370 8.93 -7.83 -1.64
CA GLN A 370 8.44 -7.73 -0.25
C GLN A 370 7.21 -8.61 -0.01
N CYS A 371 6.23 -8.62 -0.93
CA CYS A 371 5.06 -9.51 -0.81
C CYS A 371 5.44 -10.99 -0.88
N ILE A 372 6.30 -11.36 -1.82
CA ILE A 372 6.66 -12.77 -2.08
C ILE A 372 7.58 -13.31 -0.99
N GLY A 373 8.47 -12.49 -0.43
CA GLY A 373 9.34 -12.86 0.70
C GLY A 373 8.59 -13.11 2.01
N THR A 374 7.28 -12.85 2.05
CA THR A 374 6.40 -13.20 3.18
C THR A 374 5.59 -14.47 2.92
N SER A 375 5.83 -15.17 1.81
CA SER A 375 5.08 -16.39 1.45
C SER A 375 5.70 -17.65 2.02
N ASP A 376 4.88 -18.55 2.56
CA ASP A 376 5.31 -19.86 3.08
C ASP A 376 5.76 -20.81 1.93
N ASP A 377 5.19 -20.64 0.73
CA ASP A 377 5.52 -21.42 -0.46
C ASP A 377 6.89 -21.06 -1.07
N ALA A 378 7.54 -20.00 -0.57
CA ALA A 378 8.83 -19.55 -1.07
C ALA A 378 10.02 -20.40 -0.54
N GLY A 379 9.80 -21.30 0.41
CA GLY A 379 10.90 -21.86 1.22
C GLY A 379 11.57 -20.75 2.06
N PRO A 380 12.67 -21.03 2.78
CA PRO A 380 13.33 -20.04 3.64
C PRO A 380 14.03 -18.96 2.81
N LEU A 381 13.26 -18.04 2.24
CA LEU A 381 13.72 -16.86 1.54
C LEU A 381 13.62 -15.67 2.49
N ILE A 382 14.64 -15.54 3.35
CA ILE A 382 14.85 -14.36 4.18
C ILE A 382 15.32 -13.22 3.27
N PHE A 383 14.38 -12.43 2.76
CA PHE A 383 14.70 -11.22 2.01
C PHE A 383 14.64 -10.00 2.91
N LEU A 384 15.82 -9.55 3.34
CA LEU A 384 16.03 -8.13 3.60
C LEU A 384 16.01 -7.40 2.25
N ASN A 385 15.30 -6.28 2.19
CA ASN A 385 15.19 -5.41 1.01
C ASN A 385 16.55 -5.27 0.30
N GLY A 386 16.66 -5.71 -0.96
CA GLY A 386 17.79 -5.35 -1.83
C GLY A 386 18.49 -6.46 -2.63
N ILE A 387 18.05 -7.72 -2.56
CA ILE A 387 18.68 -8.77 -3.39
C ILE A 387 17.99 -8.81 -4.77
N ASN A 388 18.68 -8.27 -5.79
CA ASN A 388 18.36 -8.41 -7.21
C ASN A 388 18.61 -9.85 -7.70
#